data_AF-A0A926YD47-F1
#
_entry.id   AF-A0A926YD47-F1
#
_cell.length_a   1.000
_cell.length_b   1.000
_cell.length_c   1.000
_cell.angle_alpha   90.00
_cell.angle_beta   90.00
_cell.angle_gamma   90.00
#
_symmetry.space_group_name_H-M   'P 1'
#
loop_
_entity.id
_entity.type
_entity.pdbx_description
1 polymer ?
#
loop_
_entity_poly.entity_id
_entity_poly.type
_entity_poly.pdbx_seq_one_letter_code
_entity_poly.pdbx_strand_id
1 'polypeptide(L)'
;MRHIFANVNRGIILRTLARLALIGSATFGLATVLNWGRYNGYWNGTHYRSQTTDFKILARQLPANLWAALLSGSQTEIGEAGSSNNGKLGILVTNCKLERKDCPAQQILYASPSYFALQKPLEVADLSSYPYALLRNPTPLLAGKDSAPKKDANIEAGSREQIGEIIGRVYYFRENPPSFFADYTSWLFQPWNLSGLHKYYSLTVGLLLASGIAGWAIIETILCRKRRQQKRVQDELNRVQRELQEKNQRMHLVSLIAPKLIAQKERILAEMKRCQIEQQQTIQELETEIADYENQLTQKEQQQQQGSSTLEQLQTELIEMRQSQNQAQAGIQEYEQALHKLQKQLVAWEAEKHKRLRSLKKLEEELQETQIKTLAFETQVEEKNHLIQSLSKKLEETEQETWFLEEQLAESESVKAQAIAREEYFWQEYQKDYEKLENDYKDLQTECEELKHQYEEACKTIGELEEQLHDCAEKIVETSSTIDLSHIHLGLVGGQPKIRQCVLSELSKNYGLREYSEIEHPNMTEKKVKDKLTSCNLIILINGSVSHSIYKHVRSLKSRGALQGEVLQLPLRCNATSSIVRVILAHCAPKH
;
A
#
# COMPACT_ATOMS: atom_id res chain seq x y z
N MET A 1 -47.04 17.28 -38.21
CA MET A 1 -47.60 18.40 -37.39
C MET A 1 -48.89 18.09 -36.61
N ARG A 2 -49.68 17.03 -36.88
CA ARG A 2 -50.97 16.82 -36.19
C ARG A 2 -50.92 16.37 -34.71
N HIS A 3 -49.83 15.77 -34.23
CA HIS A 3 -49.74 15.24 -32.84
C HIS A 3 -49.39 16.27 -31.73
N ILE A 4 -49.13 17.54 -32.06
CA ILE A 4 -48.67 18.54 -31.07
C ILE A 4 -49.83 19.05 -30.18
N PHE A 5 -51.09 18.93 -30.61
CA PHE A 5 -52.24 19.52 -29.92
C PHE A 5 -53.11 18.54 -29.11
N ALA A 6 -52.88 17.22 -29.20
CA ALA A 6 -53.82 16.21 -28.71
C ALA A 6 -54.02 16.18 -27.17
N ASN A 7 -53.09 16.73 -26.38
CA ASN A 7 -53.16 16.78 -24.91
C ASN A 7 -52.78 18.17 -24.34
N VAL A 8 -53.18 19.24 -25.02
CA VAL A 8 -52.96 20.61 -24.52
C VAL A 8 -54.14 21.03 -23.63
N ASN A 9 -53.84 21.33 -22.36
CA ASN A 9 -54.82 21.76 -21.36
C ASN A 9 -55.66 22.94 -21.89
N ARG A 10 -57.00 22.81 -21.87
CA ARG A 10 -57.95 23.79 -22.44
C ARG A 10 -57.71 25.21 -21.90
N GLY A 11 -57.37 25.35 -20.62
CA GLY A 11 -57.06 26.65 -20.01
C GLY A 11 -55.77 27.31 -20.52
N ILE A 12 -54.83 26.53 -21.07
CA ILE A 12 -53.66 27.06 -21.77
C ILE A 12 -54.06 27.61 -23.14
N ILE A 13 -54.83 26.85 -23.92
CA ILE A 13 -55.29 27.26 -25.26
C ILE A 13 -56.10 28.56 -25.17
N LEU A 14 -57.02 28.65 -24.20
CA LEU A 14 -57.83 29.85 -23.99
C LEU A 14 -56.96 31.10 -23.72
N ARG A 15 -55.92 30.97 -22.88
CA ARG A 15 -54.98 32.05 -22.59
C ARG A 15 -54.11 32.42 -23.79
N THR A 16 -53.69 31.46 -24.61
CA THR A 16 -52.90 31.75 -25.82
C THR A 16 -53.74 32.46 -26.89
N LEU A 17 -55.02 32.09 -27.02
CA LEU A 17 -55.97 32.74 -27.94
C LEU A 17 -56.36 34.15 -27.45
N ALA A 18 -56.61 34.34 -26.15
CA ALA A 18 -56.89 35.66 -25.58
C ALA A 18 -55.73 36.65 -25.82
N ARG A 19 -54.47 36.19 -25.70
CA ARG A 19 -53.29 37.00 -26.04
C ARG A 19 -53.19 37.33 -27.52
N LEU A 20 -53.50 36.38 -28.40
CA LEU A 20 -53.53 36.61 -29.84
C LEU A 20 -54.60 37.66 -30.20
N ALA A 21 -55.79 37.56 -29.61
CA ALA A 21 -56.86 38.53 -29.80
C ALA A 21 -56.46 39.93 -29.30
N LEU A 22 -55.84 40.04 -28.11
CA LEU A 22 -55.33 41.31 -27.58
C LEU A 22 -54.28 41.93 -28.51
N ILE A 23 -53.24 41.17 -28.89
CA ILE A 23 -52.17 41.66 -29.78
C ILE A 23 -52.73 42.04 -31.15
N GLY A 24 -53.60 41.21 -31.73
CA GLY A 24 -54.25 41.48 -33.02
C GLY A 24 -55.15 42.71 -32.99
N SER A 25 -55.90 42.93 -31.91
CA SER A 25 -56.73 44.14 -31.75
C SER A 25 -55.88 45.41 -31.65
N ALA A 26 -54.75 45.35 -30.94
CA ALA A 26 -53.83 46.48 -30.80
C ALA A 26 -53.11 46.80 -32.13
N THR A 27 -52.63 45.80 -32.87
CA THR A 27 -51.97 46.02 -34.16
C THR A 27 -52.95 46.44 -35.25
N PHE A 28 -54.19 45.93 -35.24
CA PHE A 28 -55.25 46.40 -36.12
C PHE A 28 -55.62 47.87 -35.84
N GLY A 29 -55.83 48.24 -34.57
CA GLY A 29 -56.11 49.63 -34.18
C GLY A 29 -55.00 50.60 -34.58
N LEU A 30 -53.73 50.23 -34.38
CA LEU A 30 -52.58 51.01 -34.86
C LEU A 30 -52.58 51.15 -36.39
N ALA A 31 -52.91 50.08 -37.12
CA ALA A 31 -53.01 50.11 -38.57
C ALA A 31 -54.14 51.04 -39.05
N THR A 32 -55.30 51.03 -38.38
CA THR A 32 -56.41 51.95 -38.68
C THR A 32 -55.99 53.42 -38.50
N VAL A 33 -55.26 53.77 -37.43
CA VAL A 33 -54.75 55.14 -37.20
C VAL A 33 -53.76 55.57 -38.28
N LEU A 34 -52.81 54.70 -38.66
CA LEU A 34 -51.86 54.98 -39.75
C LEU A 34 -52.57 55.12 -41.11
N ASN A 35 -53.62 54.35 -41.33
CA ASN A 35 -54.43 54.41 -42.55
C ASN A 35 -55.28 55.67 -42.61
N TRP A 36 -55.82 56.15 -41.48
CA TRP A 36 -56.48 57.46 -41.42
C TRP A 36 -55.52 58.60 -41.81
N GLY A 37 -54.27 58.56 -41.33
CA GLY A 37 -53.23 59.51 -41.74
C GLY A 37 -52.94 59.46 -43.24
N ARG A 38 -52.86 58.26 -43.84
CA ARG A 38 -52.67 58.09 -45.29
C ARG A 38 -53.87 58.52 -46.11
N TYR A 39 -55.09 58.25 -45.64
CA TYR A 39 -56.34 58.73 -46.24
C TYR A 39 -56.38 60.25 -46.29
N ASN A 40 -56.08 60.90 -45.16
CA ASN A 40 -56.05 62.35 -45.06
C ASN A 40 -54.99 62.94 -46.01
N GLY A 41 -53.79 62.35 -46.05
CA GLY A 41 -52.73 62.74 -47.00
C GLY A 41 -53.09 62.53 -48.48
N TYR A 42 -53.80 61.45 -48.81
CA TYR A 42 -54.22 61.14 -50.18
C TYR A 42 -55.27 62.14 -50.68
N TRP A 43 -56.35 62.35 -49.92
CA TRP A 43 -57.46 63.21 -50.33
C TRP A 43 -57.11 64.70 -50.24
N ASN A 44 -56.65 65.18 -49.08
CA ASN A 44 -56.33 66.61 -48.88
C ASN A 44 -54.99 67.03 -49.50
N GLY A 45 -54.04 66.09 -49.65
CA GLY A 45 -52.73 66.34 -50.24
C GLY A 45 -52.71 66.15 -51.75
N THR A 46 -52.91 64.93 -52.23
CA THR A 46 -52.65 64.57 -53.64
C THR A 46 -53.86 64.80 -54.54
N HIS A 47 -55.04 64.27 -54.18
CA HIS A 47 -56.22 64.30 -55.02
C HIS A 47 -56.76 65.72 -55.21
N TYR A 48 -56.95 66.46 -54.11
CA TYR A 48 -57.47 67.82 -54.14
C TYR A 48 -56.54 68.82 -54.87
N ARG A 49 -55.21 68.62 -54.80
CA ARG A 49 -54.23 69.44 -55.55
C ARG A 49 -54.25 69.15 -57.05
N SER A 50 -54.35 67.88 -57.45
CA SER A 50 -54.53 67.52 -58.87
C SER A 50 -55.80 68.13 -59.41
N GLN A 51 -56.95 67.87 -58.77
CA GLN A 51 -58.25 68.41 -59.19
C GLN A 51 -58.27 69.94 -59.22
N THR A 52 -57.61 70.63 -58.27
CA THR A 52 -57.54 72.10 -58.28
C THR A 52 -56.66 72.65 -59.41
N THR A 53 -55.64 71.89 -59.85
CA THR A 53 -54.78 72.27 -60.97
C THR A 53 -55.50 72.04 -62.30
N ASP A 54 -56.07 70.84 -62.48
CA ASP A 54 -56.88 70.45 -63.62
C ASP A 54 -58.06 71.44 -63.80
N PHE A 55 -58.78 71.76 -62.71
CA PHE A 55 -59.84 72.77 -62.66
C PHE A 55 -59.40 74.16 -63.12
N LYS A 56 -58.21 74.64 -62.70
CA LYS A 56 -57.71 75.98 -63.08
C LYS A 56 -57.35 76.07 -64.56
N ILE A 57 -56.94 74.98 -65.18
CA ILE A 57 -56.68 74.90 -66.62
C ILE A 57 -58.02 74.85 -67.37
N LEU A 58 -58.90 73.93 -66.96
CA LEU A 58 -60.22 73.73 -67.54
C LEU A 58 -61.07 75.01 -67.52
N ALA A 59 -61.18 75.69 -66.37
CA ALA A 59 -62.01 76.89 -66.21
C ALA A 59 -61.57 78.08 -67.10
N ARG A 60 -60.35 78.04 -67.66
CA ARG A 60 -59.85 79.06 -68.61
C ARG A 60 -60.13 78.70 -70.07
N GLN A 61 -60.03 77.43 -70.43
CA GLN A 61 -60.15 76.96 -71.81
C GLN A 61 -61.59 76.57 -72.19
N LEU A 62 -62.32 75.99 -71.24
CA LEU A 62 -63.65 75.42 -71.45
C LEU A 62 -64.70 76.46 -71.92
N PRO A 63 -64.77 77.70 -71.40
CA PRO A 63 -65.76 78.68 -71.87
C PRO A 63 -65.61 79.03 -73.37
N ALA A 64 -64.38 79.11 -73.87
CA ALA A 64 -64.11 79.40 -75.28
C ALA A 64 -64.47 78.22 -76.19
N ASN A 65 -64.11 77.00 -75.79
CA ASN A 65 -64.39 75.79 -76.55
C ASN A 65 -65.90 75.46 -76.56
N LEU A 66 -66.59 75.60 -75.41
CA LEU A 66 -68.04 75.45 -75.34
C LEU A 66 -68.79 76.51 -76.13
N TRP A 67 -68.31 77.76 -76.17
CA TRP A 67 -68.91 78.80 -77.02
C TRP A 67 -68.85 78.44 -78.51
N ALA A 68 -67.69 77.95 -78.99
CA ALA A 68 -67.54 77.52 -80.38
C ALA A 68 -68.51 76.36 -80.72
N ALA A 69 -68.64 75.37 -79.84
CA ALA A 69 -69.56 74.24 -79.98
C ALA A 69 -71.05 74.64 -79.85
N LEU A 70 -71.37 75.67 -79.06
CA LEU A 70 -72.72 76.22 -78.96
C LEU A 70 -73.13 77.01 -80.22
N LEU A 71 -72.18 77.65 -80.91
CA LEU A 71 -72.42 78.34 -82.18
C LEU A 71 -72.56 77.40 -83.37
N SER A 72 -71.85 76.26 -83.39
CA SER A 72 -72.01 75.24 -84.43
C SER A 72 -73.34 74.48 -84.35
N GLY A 73 -74.07 74.60 -83.23
CA GLY A 73 -75.34 73.91 -82.98
C GLY A 73 -75.17 72.39 -82.76
N SER A 74 -73.93 71.91 -82.67
CA SER A 74 -73.59 70.49 -82.67
C SER A 74 -73.58 69.91 -81.26
N GLN A 75 -74.61 69.13 -80.93
CA GLN A 75 -74.72 68.45 -79.62
C GLN A 75 -73.55 67.49 -79.33
N THR A 76 -72.92 66.93 -80.37
CA THR A 76 -71.73 66.09 -80.21
C THR A 76 -70.50 66.90 -79.83
N GLU A 77 -70.28 68.07 -80.44
CA GLU A 77 -69.16 68.96 -80.08
C GLU A 77 -69.32 69.54 -78.67
N ILE A 78 -70.55 69.85 -78.26
CA ILE A 78 -70.86 70.26 -76.87
C ILE A 78 -70.53 69.10 -75.91
N GLY A 79 -70.85 67.86 -76.30
CA GLY A 79 -70.51 66.65 -75.56
C GLY A 79 -69.01 66.38 -75.45
N GLU A 80 -68.25 66.57 -76.52
CA GLU A 80 -66.79 66.40 -76.56
C GLU A 80 -66.06 67.49 -75.77
N ALA A 81 -66.42 68.76 -75.99
CA ALA A 81 -65.91 69.89 -75.21
C ALA A 81 -66.26 69.73 -73.72
N GLY A 82 -67.47 69.27 -73.40
CA GLY A 82 -67.93 69.00 -72.03
C GLY A 82 -67.35 67.73 -71.39
N SER A 83 -66.74 66.82 -72.14
CA SER A 83 -66.13 65.58 -71.64
C SER A 83 -64.59 65.57 -71.66
N SER A 84 -63.95 66.63 -72.18
CA SER A 84 -62.49 66.78 -72.32
C SER A 84 -61.66 66.72 -71.03
N ASN A 85 -62.30 66.48 -69.88
CA ASN A 85 -61.72 66.46 -68.54
C ASN A 85 -61.59 65.04 -67.94
N ASN A 86 -61.62 63.99 -68.77
CA ASN A 86 -61.47 62.59 -68.34
C ASN A 86 -62.42 62.17 -67.20
N GLY A 87 -63.61 62.77 -67.14
CA GLY A 87 -64.63 62.50 -66.12
C GLY A 87 -64.33 62.99 -64.69
N LYS A 88 -63.26 63.77 -64.43
CA LYS A 88 -62.85 64.12 -63.03
C LYS A 88 -63.60 65.29 -62.37
N LEU A 89 -64.42 66.02 -63.13
CA LEU A 89 -65.26 67.12 -62.67
C LEU A 89 -66.60 67.03 -63.39
N GLY A 90 -67.69 67.22 -62.66
CA GLY A 90 -69.01 67.44 -63.26
C GLY A 90 -69.05 68.83 -63.89
N ILE A 91 -69.65 68.94 -65.07
CA ILE A 91 -69.87 70.19 -65.80
C ILE A 91 -71.35 70.28 -66.11
N LEU A 92 -71.96 71.44 -65.83
CA LEU A 92 -73.35 71.72 -66.16
C LEU A 92 -73.45 73.08 -66.86
N VAL A 93 -73.99 73.09 -68.07
CA VAL A 93 -74.18 74.31 -68.87
C VAL A 93 -75.65 74.73 -68.79
N THR A 94 -75.90 76.02 -68.61
CA THR A 94 -77.26 76.59 -68.50
C THR A 94 -77.39 77.85 -69.35
N ASN A 95 -78.62 78.20 -69.75
CA ASN A 95 -78.94 79.38 -70.59
C ASN A 95 -79.08 80.70 -69.80
N CYS A 96 -78.55 80.79 -68.57
CA CYS A 96 -78.71 81.99 -67.75
C CYS A 96 -77.96 83.21 -68.32
N LYS A 97 -78.70 84.25 -68.73
CA LYS A 97 -78.16 85.53 -69.23
C LYS A 97 -77.84 86.58 -68.15
N LEU A 98 -78.20 86.33 -66.88
CA LEU A 98 -77.99 87.28 -65.80
C LEU A 98 -76.55 87.19 -65.24
N GLU A 99 -76.00 88.32 -64.81
CA GLU A 99 -74.69 88.37 -64.13
C GLU A 99 -74.80 88.10 -62.61
N ARG A 100 -75.93 88.45 -61.99
CA ARG A 100 -76.23 88.26 -60.55
C ARG A 100 -76.31 86.78 -60.19
N LYS A 101 -75.73 86.36 -59.05
CA LYS A 101 -75.62 84.94 -58.64
C LYS A 101 -76.93 84.14 -58.79
N ASP A 102 -78.06 84.70 -58.38
CA ASP A 102 -79.35 84.01 -58.46
C ASP A 102 -79.97 84.10 -59.86
N CYS A 103 -80.33 82.93 -60.42
CA CYS A 103 -80.94 82.82 -61.75
C CYS A 103 -82.05 81.75 -61.77
N PRO A 104 -83.22 82.04 -61.18
CA PRO A 104 -84.25 81.03 -60.91
C PRO A 104 -84.93 80.44 -62.16
N ALA A 105 -84.84 81.11 -63.31
CA ALA A 105 -85.46 80.68 -64.57
C ALA A 105 -84.49 79.97 -65.54
N GLN A 106 -83.31 79.56 -65.09
CA GLN A 106 -82.30 78.92 -65.94
C GLN A 106 -82.67 77.47 -66.29
N GLN A 107 -82.49 77.10 -67.56
CA GLN A 107 -82.64 75.73 -68.07
C GLN A 107 -81.26 75.10 -68.30
N ILE A 108 -81.16 73.80 -68.05
CA ILE A 108 -79.96 73.00 -68.31
C ILE A 108 -79.88 72.72 -69.81
N LEU A 109 -78.76 73.11 -70.42
CA LEU A 109 -78.44 72.87 -71.82
C LEU A 109 -77.59 71.61 -72.01
N TYR A 110 -76.71 71.31 -71.05
CA TYR A 110 -75.84 70.13 -71.07
C TYR A 110 -75.41 69.75 -69.66
N ALA A 111 -75.25 68.45 -69.39
CA ALA A 111 -74.68 67.89 -68.17
C ALA A 111 -73.68 66.79 -68.53
N SER A 112 -72.46 66.84 -67.99
CA SER A 112 -71.46 65.78 -68.23
C SER A 112 -71.80 64.49 -67.48
N PRO A 113 -71.32 63.30 -67.90
CA PRO A 113 -71.60 62.04 -67.19
C PRO A 113 -71.25 62.08 -65.70
N SER A 114 -70.19 62.80 -65.32
CA SER A 114 -69.73 62.99 -63.94
C SER A 114 -70.65 63.87 -63.09
N TYR A 115 -71.58 64.62 -63.68
CA TYR A 115 -72.67 65.26 -62.94
C TYR A 115 -73.61 64.21 -62.33
N PHE A 116 -73.91 63.13 -63.06
CA PHE A 116 -74.78 62.05 -62.58
C PHE A 116 -74.10 61.12 -61.57
N ALA A 117 -72.78 61.25 -61.37
CA ALA A 117 -72.04 60.57 -60.30
C ALA A 117 -72.18 61.28 -58.93
N LEU A 118 -72.79 62.47 -58.88
CA LEU A 118 -73.12 63.14 -57.63
C LEU A 118 -74.22 62.34 -56.89
N GLN A 119 -74.01 62.09 -55.60
CA GLN A 119 -74.91 61.26 -54.77
C GLN A 119 -76.33 61.81 -54.60
N LYS A 120 -76.62 63.01 -55.11
CA LYS A 120 -77.93 63.64 -55.12
C LYS A 120 -78.08 64.44 -56.43
N PRO A 121 -79.17 64.27 -57.20
CA PRO A 121 -79.45 65.15 -58.32
C PRO A 121 -79.72 66.56 -57.78
N LEU A 122 -79.04 67.56 -58.34
CA LEU A 122 -79.21 68.94 -57.89
C LEU A 122 -80.45 69.58 -58.52
N GLU A 123 -81.19 70.33 -57.70
CA GLU A 123 -82.24 71.22 -58.19
C GLU A 123 -81.63 72.55 -58.66
N VAL A 124 -82.34 73.23 -59.57
CA VAL A 124 -81.88 74.48 -60.20
C VAL A 124 -81.61 75.60 -59.18
N ALA A 125 -82.24 75.54 -58.01
CA ALA A 125 -82.03 76.47 -56.90
C ALA A 125 -80.66 76.31 -56.21
N ASP A 126 -80.15 75.07 -56.08
CA ASP A 126 -78.89 74.78 -55.40
C ASP A 126 -77.66 75.27 -56.18
N LEU A 127 -77.81 75.48 -57.49
CA LEU A 127 -76.74 75.90 -58.41
C LEU A 127 -76.07 77.23 -58.02
N SER A 128 -76.80 78.12 -57.34
CA SER A 128 -76.28 79.39 -56.82
C SER A 128 -75.09 79.23 -55.84
N SER A 129 -74.98 78.08 -55.19
CA SER A 129 -73.89 77.76 -54.24
C SER A 129 -72.60 77.23 -54.89
N TYR A 130 -72.63 76.92 -56.20
CA TYR A 130 -71.51 76.33 -56.92
C TYR A 130 -70.70 77.37 -57.72
N PRO A 131 -69.38 77.16 -57.90
CA PRO A 131 -68.57 78.04 -58.72
C PRO A 131 -69.02 77.96 -60.20
N TYR A 132 -69.24 79.12 -60.82
CA TYR A 132 -69.63 79.23 -62.21
C TYR A 132 -68.71 80.15 -63.03
N ALA A 133 -68.62 79.87 -64.33
CA ALA A 133 -68.07 80.77 -65.33
C ALA A 133 -69.19 81.30 -66.24
N LEU A 134 -69.09 82.56 -66.65
CA LEU A 134 -70.02 83.19 -67.61
C LEU A 134 -69.60 82.87 -69.04
N LEU A 135 -70.55 82.45 -69.87
CA LEU A 135 -70.38 82.34 -71.32
C LEU A 135 -70.75 83.68 -71.97
N ARG A 136 -69.78 84.36 -72.61
CA ARG A 136 -69.95 85.67 -73.26
C ARG A 136 -69.72 85.59 -74.77
N ASN A 137 -70.39 86.45 -75.53
CA ASN A 137 -70.20 86.62 -76.97
C ASN A 137 -69.91 88.10 -77.31
N PRO A 138 -68.77 88.44 -77.96
CA PRO A 138 -67.68 87.54 -78.35
C PRO A 138 -66.94 86.95 -77.15
N THR A 139 -66.29 85.79 -77.35
CA THR A 139 -65.41 85.20 -76.34
C THR A 139 -64.27 86.19 -76.01
N PRO A 140 -63.99 86.49 -74.73
CA PRO A 140 -62.92 87.42 -74.38
C PRO A 140 -61.57 86.90 -74.88
N LEU A 141 -60.87 87.71 -75.68
CA LEU A 141 -59.52 87.41 -76.14
C LEU A 141 -58.58 87.26 -74.95
N LEU A 142 -58.12 86.04 -74.69
CA LEU A 142 -57.20 85.69 -73.59
C LEU A 142 -55.79 86.21 -73.89
N ALA A 143 -55.59 87.51 -73.69
CA ALA A 143 -54.30 88.15 -73.83
C ALA A 143 -53.35 87.79 -72.67
N GLY A 144 -52.20 87.21 -73.01
CA GLY A 144 -50.96 87.38 -72.26
C GLY A 144 -50.77 86.52 -71.00
N LYS A 145 -49.54 86.01 -70.87
CA LYS A 145 -48.97 85.59 -69.58
C LYS A 145 -49.03 86.76 -68.58
N ASP A 146 -48.98 86.41 -67.29
CA ASP A 146 -48.72 87.28 -66.12
C ASP A 146 -49.92 87.59 -65.21
N SER A 147 -50.44 86.54 -64.57
CA SER A 147 -51.10 86.62 -63.26
C SER A 147 -51.08 85.25 -62.57
N ALA A 148 -50.12 85.05 -61.67
CA ALA A 148 -50.15 83.94 -60.73
C ALA A 148 -51.28 84.20 -59.70
N PRO A 149 -52.26 83.29 -59.54
CA PRO A 149 -53.36 83.53 -58.61
C PRO A 149 -52.85 83.42 -57.17
N LYS A 150 -52.98 84.51 -56.40
CA LYS A 150 -52.79 84.49 -54.95
C LYS A 150 -53.75 83.47 -54.32
N LYS A 151 -53.33 82.93 -53.17
CA LYS A 151 -53.82 81.62 -52.68
C LYS A 151 -55.25 81.66 -52.16
N ASP A 152 -55.69 82.80 -51.64
CA ASP A 152 -56.98 83.00 -51.01
C ASP A 152 -57.61 84.27 -51.58
N ALA A 153 -58.57 84.10 -52.49
CA ALA A 153 -59.44 85.15 -52.97
C ALA A 153 -60.81 84.53 -53.27
N ASN A 154 -61.83 84.98 -52.54
CA ASN A 154 -63.20 84.89 -53.03
C ASN A 154 -63.21 85.60 -54.38
N ILE A 155 -63.52 84.88 -55.46
CA ILE A 155 -63.67 85.47 -56.79
C ILE A 155 -65.02 86.17 -56.81
N GLU A 156 -65.07 87.35 -56.20
CA GLU A 156 -66.16 88.29 -56.45
C GLU A 156 -66.03 88.78 -57.89
N ALA A 157 -67.16 88.77 -58.61
CA ALA A 157 -67.24 89.30 -59.96
C ALA A 157 -67.05 90.83 -59.90
N GLY A 158 -65.83 91.30 -60.18
CA GLY A 158 -65.44 92.69 -59.99
C GLY A 158 -64.43 93.18 -61.02
N SER A 159 -64.85 94.16 -61.83
CA SER A 159 -64.01 95.12 -62.56
C SER A 159 -62.88 94.58 -63.45
N ARG A 160 -63.24 94.19 -64.68
CA ARG A 160 -62.62 94.72 -65.90
C ARG A 160 -63.67 94.72 -67.00
N GLU A 161 -63.71 95.75 -67.83
CA GLU A 161 -64.76 95.96 -68.83
C GLU A 161 -64.76 94.82 -69.87
N GLN A 162 -65.68 93.87 -69.70
CA GLN A 162 -65.81 92.68 -70.54
C GLN A 162 -66.98 92.86 -71.50
N ILE A 163 -66.67 93.41 -72.68
CA ILE A 163 -67.63 93.67 -73.76
C ILE A 163 -68.12 92.34 -74.36
N GLY A 164 -69.39 92.01 -74.14
CA GLY A 164 -70.06 90.87 -74.77
C GLY A 164 -71.37 90.47 -74.07
N GLU A 165 -72.34 89.97 -74.83
CA GLU A 165 -73.62 89.48 -74.29
C GLU A 165 -73.40 88.18 -73.49
N ILE A 166 -74.00 88.06 -72.31
CA ILE A 166 -74.00 86.82 -71.53
C ILE A 166 -75.06 85.88 -72.12
N ILE A 167 -74.63 84.72 -72.61
CA ILE A 167 -75.50 83.71 -73.24
C ILE A 167 -75.84 82.57 -72.26
N GLY A 168 -74.98 82.31 -71.27
CA GLY A 168 -75.18 81.22 -70.33
C GLY A 168 -74.14 81.14 -69.22
N ARG A 169 -74.21 80.06 -68.45
CA ARG A 169 -73.26 79.74 -67.37
C ARG A 169 -72.80 78.30 -67.44
N VAL A 170 -71.54 78.09 -67.06
CA VAL A 170 -70.95 76.77 -66.81
C VAL A 170 -70.72 76.62 -65.31
N TYR A 171 -71.45 75.73 -64.66
CA TYR A 171 -71.23 75.34 -63.26
C TYR A 171 -70.28 74.13 -63.21
N TYR A 172 -69.46 74.09 -62.16
CA TYR A 172 -68.46 73.03 -61.98
C TYR A 172 -68.66 72.29 -60.65
N PHE A 173 -68.63 70.96 -60.72
CA PHE A 173 -68.79 70.05 -59.58
C PHE A 173 -67.53 69.26 -59.34
N ARG A 174 -67.18 69.11 -58.06
CA ARG A 174 -66.11 68.23 -57.59
C ARG A 174 -66.75 67.04 -56.88
N GLU A 175 -66.21 65.85 -57.12
CA GLU A 175 -66.55 64.69 -56.30
C GLU A 175 -66.12 64.94 -54.85
N ASN A 176 -67.05 64.77 -53.92
CA ASN A 176 -66.73 64.82 -52.49
C ASN A 176 -66.04 63.51 -52.08
N PRO A 177 -64.96 63.56 -51.29
CA PRO A 177 -64.30 62.34 -50.82
C PRO A 177 -65.28 61.51 -49.95
N PRO A 178 -65.37 60.18 -50.15
CA PRO A 178 -66.12 59.32 -49.24
C PRO A 178 -65.48 59.39 -47.86
N SER A 179 -66.29 59.42 -46.78
CA SER A 179 -65.74 59.48 -45.42
C SER A 179 -64.77 58.33 -45.14
N PHE A 180 -63.75 58.56 -44.31
CA PHE A 180 -62.74 57.53 -43.99
C PHE A 180 -63.36 56.20 -43.58
N PHE A 181 -64.42 56.21 -42.75
CA PHE A 181 -65.07 54.98 -42.33
C PHE A 181 -65.81 54.27 -43.47
N ALA A 182 -66.43 54.99 -44.41
CA ALA A 182 -67.06 54.38 -45.58
C ALA A 182 -66.02 53.76 -46.52
N ASP A 183 -64.93 54.49 -46.80
CA ASP A 183 -63.82 54.04 -47.63
C ASP A 183 -63.13 52.80 -47.00
N TYR A 184 -62.75 52.91 -45.72
CA TYR A 184 -62.06 51.85 -44.97
C TYR A 184 -62.93 50.61 -44.69
N THR A 185 -64.25 50.75 -44.53
CA THR A 185 -65.15 49.58 -44.44
C THR A 185 -65.35 48.91 -45.80
N SER A 186 -65.44 49.68 -46.89
CA SER A 186 -65.48 49.10 -48.25
C SER A 186 -64.23 48.27 -48.56
N TRP A 187 -63.05 48.77 -48.13
CA TRP A 187 -61.80 48.02 -48.14
C TRP A 187 -61.85 46.77 -47.23
N LEU A 188 -62.38 46.88 -46.02
CA LEU A 188 -62.43 45.76 -45.07
C LEU A 188 -63.27 44.58 -45.60
N PHE A 189 -64.33 44.86 -46.36
CA PHE A 189 -65.12 43.83 -47.06
C PHE A 189 -64.44 43.29 -48.33
N GLN A 190 -63.53 44.05 -48.96
CA GLN A 190 -62.78 43.64 -50.16
C GLN A 190 -61.27 43.93 -50.05
N PRO A 191 -60.53 43.30 -49.11
CA PRO A 191 -59.14 43.66 -48.81
C PRO A 191 -58.15 43.32 -49.93
N TRP A 192 -58.57 42.54 -50.92
CA TRP A 192 -57.81 42.17 -52.11
C TRP A 192 -58.01 43.14 -53.29
N ASN A 193 -58.95 44.09 -53.19
CA ASN A 193 -59.13 45.13 -54.20
C ASN A 193 -58.01 46.16 -54.06
N LEU A 194 -56.88 45.89 -54.71
CA LEU A 194 -55.67 46.71 -54.73
C LEU A 194 -55.80 47.91 -55.68
N SER A 195 -56.85 48.72 -55.56
CA SER A 195 -57.03 49.97 -56.30
C SER A 195 -56.78 51.20 -55.41
N GLY A 196 -56.35 52.32 -56.01
CA GLY A 196 -56.13 53.59 -55.32
C GLY A 196 -55.47 53.49 -53.94
N LEU A 197 -56.22 53.90 -52.91
CA LEU A 197 -55.78 53.96 -51.52
C LEU A 197 -55.78 52.60 -50.81
N HIS A 198 -56.61 51.64 -51.25
CA HIS A 198 -56.74 50.31 -50.65
C HIS A 198 -55.42 49.51 -50.66
N LYS A 199 -54.56 49.72 -51.67
CA LYS A 199 -53.20 49.16 -51.69
C LYS A 199 -52.43 49.45 -50.40
N TYR A 200 -52.54 50.68 -49.91
CA TYR A 200 -51.84 51.13 -48.72
C TYR A 200 -52.46 50.59 -47.44
N TYR A 201 -53.79 50.40 -47.41
CA TYR A 201 -54.50 49.78 -46.29
C TYR A 201 -54.14 48.30 -46.13
N SER A 202 -54.16 47.53 -47.23
CA SER A 202 -53.77 46.11 -47.22
C SER A 202 -52.31 45.93 -46.79
N LEU A 203 -51.42 46.83 -47.23
CA LEU A 203 -50.00 46.77 -46.88
C LEU A 203 -49.73 47.10 -45.41
N THR A 204 -50.36 48.14 -44.83
CA THR A 204 -50.16 48.49 -43.41
C THR A 204 -50.76 47.45 -42.48
N VAL A 205 -52.00 47.02 -42.75
CA VAL A 205 -52.68 46.01 -41.93
C VAL A 205 -51.98 44.67 -42.07
N GLY A 206 -51.56 44.28 -43.27
CA GLY A 206 -50.76 43.07 -43.50
C GLY A 206 -49.45 43.07 -42.72
N LEU A 207 -48.66 44.14 -42.79
CA LEU A 207 -47.38 44.25 -42.07
C LEU A 207 -47.56 44.27 -40.54
N LEU A 208 -48.57 44.97 -40.02
CA LEU A 208 -48.81 45.08 -38.58
C LEU A 208 -49.47 43.83 -37.97
N LEU A 209 -50.32 43.13 -38.72
CA LEU A 209 -50.81 41.81 -38.30
C LEU A 209 -49.68 40.77 -38.35
N ALA A 210 -48.84 40.78 -39.39
CA ALA A 210 -47.70 39.88 -39.48
C ALA A 210 -46.69 40.09 -38.32
N SER A 211 -46.36 41.35 -37.98
CA SER A 211 -45.49 41.65 -36.84
C SER A 211 -46.14 41.30 -35.49
N GLY A 212 -47.45 41.50 -35.35
CA GLY A 212 -48.22 41.06 -34.18
C GLY A 212 -48.21 39.53 -33.99
N ILE A 213 -48.42 38.77 -35.06
CA ILE A 213 -48.37 37.30 -35.05
C ILE A 213 -46.95 36.82 -34.71
N ALA A 214 -45.91 37.43 -35.28
CA ALA A 214 -44.52 37.11 -34.97
C ALA A 214 -44.19 37.38 -33.49
N GLY A 215 -44.58 38.53 -32.96
CA GLY A 215 -44.42 38.88 -31.54
C GLY A 215 -45.14 37.90 -30.61
N TRP A 216 -46.39 37.55 -30.94
CA TRP A 216 -47.16 36.53 -30.21
C TRP A 216 -46.46 35.16 -30.21
N ALA A 217 -45.95 34.72 -31.37
CA ALA A 217 -45.26 33.44 -31.51
C ALA A 217 -43.95 33.38 -30.68
N ILE A 218 -43.19 34.48 -30.62
CA ILE A 218 -42.01 34.62 -29.77
C ILE A 218 -42.40 34.53 -28.29
N ILE A 219 -43.42 35.27 -27.86
CA ILE A 219 -43.92 35.28 -26.47
C ILE A 219 -44.38 33.87 -26.05
N GLU A 220 -45.21 33.20 -26.85
CA GLU A 220 -45.65 31.84 -26.51
C GLU A 220 -44.52 30.82 -26.57
N THR A 221 -43.50 30.99 -27.43
CA THR A 221 -42.30 30.14 -27.42
C THR A 221 -41.53 30.27 -26.11
N ILE A 222 -41.29 31.51 -25.64
CA ILE A 222 -40.63 31.78 -24.35
C ILE A 222 -41.44 31.20 -23.18
N LEU A 223 -42.76 31.45 -23.16
CA LEU A 223 -43.63 30.95 -22.10
C LEU A 223 -43.81 29.43 -22.14
N CYS A 224 -43.73 28.80 -23.32
CA CYS A 224 -43.72 27.33 -23.46
C CYS A 224 -42.41 26.74 -22.94
N ARG A 225 -41.25 27.34 -23.26
CA ARG A 225 -39.94 26.95 -22.70
C ARG A 225 -39.95 27.05 -21.16
N LYS A 226 -40.39 28.17 -20.59
CA LYS A 226 -40.49 28.37 -19.13
C LYS A 226 -41.41 27.34 -18.46
N ARG A 227 -42.59 27.07 -19.03
CA ARG A 227 -43.52 26.03 -18.53
C ARG A 227 -42.92 24.62 -18.59
N ARG A 228 -42.16 24.27 -19.64
CA ARG A 228 -41.46 22.98 -19.74
C ARG A 228 -40.36 22.85 -18.69
N GLN A 229 -39.59 23.92 -18.47
CA GLN A 229 -38.52 23.94 -17.45
C GLN A 229 -39.09 23.80 -16.04
N GLN A 230 -40.16 24.54 -15.70
CA GLN A 230 -40.85 24.40 -14.41
C GLN A 230 -41.41 22.99 -14.19
N LYS A 231 -41.97 22.36 -15.23
CA LYS A 231 -42.39 20.94 -15.14
C LYS A 231 -41.22 20.02 -14.82
N ARG A 232 -40.08 20.12 -15.53
CA ARG A 232 -38.90 19.29 -15.22
C ARG A 232 -38.43 19.46 -13.77
N VAL A 233 -38.33 20.70 -13.29
CA VAL A 233 -37.94 20.98 -11.89
C VAL A 233 -38.94 20.38 -10.91
N GLN A 234 -40.24 20.44 -11.19
CA GLN A 234 -41.25 19.81 -10.35
C GLN A 234 -41.20 18.27 -10.41
N ASP A 235 -40.97 17.69 -11.60
CA ASP A 235 -40.84 16.25 -11.80
C ASP A 235 -39.58 15.70 -11.11
N GLU A 236 -38.46 16.45 -11.15
CA GLU A 236 -37.22 16.19 -10.42
C GLU A 236 -37.43 16.32 -8.90
N LEU A 237 -38.10 17.36 -8.41
CA LEU A 237 -38.43 17.52 -6.99
C LEU A 237 -39.31 16.36 -6.49
N ASN A 238 -40.36 16.01 -7.24
CA ASN A 238 -41.25 14.88 -6.95
C ASN A 238 -40.52 13.52 -7.04
N ARG A 239 -39.44 13.43 -7.83
CA ARG A 239 -38.58 12.24 -7.89
C ARG A 239 -37.68 12.16 -6.65
N VAL A 240 -36.98 13.24 -6.32
CA VAL A 240 -36.09 13.31 -5.13
C VAL A 240 -36.89 13.09 -3.84
N GLN A 241 -38.10 13.63 -3.73
CA GLN A 241 -38.98 13.35 -2.58
C GLN A 241 -39.36 11.86 -2.48
N ARG A 242 -39.65 11.18 -3.59
CA ARG A 242 -39.91 9.73 -3.58
C ARG A 242 -38.67 8.92 -3.20
N GLU A 243 -37.51 9.24 -3.78
CA GLU A 243 -36.24 8.59 -3.43
C GLU A 243 -35.88 8.80 -1.94
N LEU A 244 -36.20 9.96 -1.37
CA LEU A 244 -36.03 10.25 0.06
C LEU A 244 -37.06 9.49 0.92
N GLN A 245 -38.32 9.41 0.50
CA GLN A 245 -39.35 8.62 1.20
C GLN A 245 -39.01 7.13 1.21
N GLU A 246 -38.58 6.56 0.08
CA GLU A 246 -38.13 5.17 0.01
C GLU A 246 -36.92 4.92 0.92
N LYS A 247 -35.92 5.83 0.92
CA LYS A 247 -34.77 5.73 1.83
C LYS A 247 -35.17 5.81 3.30
N ASN A 248 -36.07 6.72 3.67
CA ASN A 248 -36.58 6.82 5.03
C ASN A 248 -37.40 5.57 5.44
N GLN A 249 -38.21 5.01 4.55
CA GLN A 249 -38.93 3.75 4.80
C GLN A 249 -37.96 2.58 4.99
N ARG A 250 -36.95 2.42 4.12
CA ARG A 250 -35.90 1.41 4.29
C ARG A 250 -35.14 1.60 5.59
N MET A 251 -34.79 2.83 5.95
CA MET A 251 -34.10 3.16 7.20
C MET A 251 -34.96 2.84 8.43
N HIS A 252 -36.28 3.11 8.37
CA HIS A 252 -37.23 2.74 9.43
C HIS A 252 -37.40 1.22 9.57
N LEU A 253 -37.43 0.48 8.46
CA LEU A 253 -37.43 -0.99 8.50
C LEU A 253 -36.12 -1.53 9.11
N VAL A 254 -34.97 -0.96 8.73
CA VAL A 254 -33.68 -1.31 9.34
C VAL A 254 -33.65 -0.95 10.82
N SER A 255 -34.19 0.19 11.26
CA SER A 255 -34.24 0.56 12.68
C SER A 255 -35.18 -0.32 13.52
N LEU A 256 -36.18 -0.96 12.91
CA LEU A 256 -37.04 -1.96 13.55
C LEU A 256 -36.38 -3.35 13.63
N ILE A 257 -35.59 -3.73 12.62
CA ILE A 257 -34.96 -5.06 12.52
C ILE A 257 -33.63 -5.10 13.28
N ALA A 258 -32.82 -4.04 13.22
CA ALA A 258 -31.53 -3.94 13.89
C ALA A 258 -31.56 -4.28 15.39
N PRO A 259 -32.44 -3.70 16.24
CA PRO A 259 -32.46 -4.04 17.66
C PRO A 259 -32.90 -5.49 17.91
N LYS A 260 -33.76 -6.07 17.07
CA LYS A 260 -34.11 -7.50 17.18
C LYS A 260 -32.91 -8.39 16.84
N LEU A 261 -32.16 -8.05 15.80
CA LEU A 261 -30.96 -8.78 15.38
C LEU A 261 -29.80 -8.61 16.37
N ILE A 262 -29.65 -7.42 16.96
CA ILE A 262 -28.70 -7.14 18.04
C ILE A 262 -29.07 -7.95 19.28
N ALA A 263 -30.32 -7.89 19.75
CA ALA A 263 -30.78 -8.68 20.90
C ALA A 263 -30.65 -10.20 20.67
N GLN A 264 -30.87 -10.68 19.43
CA GLN A 264 -30.62 -12.08 19.08
C GLN A 264 -29.12 -12.43 19.13
N LYS A 265 -28.25 -11.57 18.58
CA LYS A 265 -26.79 -11.74 18.68
C LYS A 265 -26.29 -11.67 20.12
N GLU A 266 -26.84 -10.78 20.94
CA GLU A 266 -26.51 -10.65 22.36
C GLU A 266 -26.94 -11.88 23.15
N ARG A 267 -28.10 -12.47 22.85
CA ARG A 267 -28.52 -13.77 23.43
C ARG A 267 -27.55 -14.89 23.04
N ILE A 268 -27.26 -15.04 21.74
CA ILE A 268 -26.32 -16.06 21.25
C ILE A 268 -24.92 -15.84 21.84
N LEU A 269 -24.46 -14.60 21.96
CA LEU A 269 -23.18 -14.27 22.61
C LEU A 269 -23.20 -14.51 24.13
N ALA A 270 -24.33 -14.31 24.80
CA ALA A 270 -24.48 -14.63 26.21
C ALA A 270 -24.54 -16.14 26.46
N GLU A 271 -25.19 -16.90 25.58
CA GLU A 271 -25.21 -18.37 25.56
C GLU A 271 -23.81 -18.92 25.26
N MET A 272 -23.12 -18.40 24.24
CA MET A 272 -21.70 -18.71 23.96
C MET A 272 -20.81 -18.41 25.15
N LYS A 273 -20.96 -17.24 25.80
CA LYS A 273 -20.17 -16.90 26.99
C LYS A 273 -20.49 -17.79 28.18
N ARG A 274 -21.75 -18.18 28.38
CA ARG A 274 -22.13 -19.17 29.42
C ARG A 274 -21.51 -20.52 29.14
N CYS A 275 -21.64 -21.04 27.92
CA CYS A 275 -21.03 -22.29 27.50
C CYS A 275 -19.50 -22.24 27.59
N GLN A 276 -18.87 -21.10 27.28
CA GLN A 276 -17.43 -20.91 27.44
C GLN A 276 -17.01 -20.86 28.93
N ILE A 277 -17.79 -20.20 29.80
CA ILE A 277 -17.56 -20.20 31.25
C ILE A 277 -17.77 -21.60 31.83
N GLU A 278 -18.82 -22.30 31.41
CA GLU A 278 -19.14 -23.68 31.82
C GLU A 278 -18.04 -24.63 31.35
N GLN A 279 -17.61 -24.57 30.09
CA GLN A 279 -16.43 -25.29 29.60
C GLN A 279 -15.17 -24.93 30.36
N GLN A 280 -14.95 -23.66 30.72
CA GLN A 280 -13.77 -23.24 31.48
C GLN A 280 -13.85 -23.70 32.94
N GLN A 281 -15.05 -23.82 33.52
CA GLN A 281 -15.28 -24.46 34.81
C GLN A 281 -15.03 -25.97 34.71
N THR A 282 -15.55 -26.67 33.69
CA THR A 282 -15.25 -28.10 33.46
C THR A 282 -13.77 -28.34 33.19
N ILE A 283 -13.09 -27.43 32.47
CA ILE A 283 -11.64 -27.48 32.27
C ILE A 283 -10.92 -27.26 33.60
N GLN A 284 -11.34 -26.30 34.43
CA GLN A 284 -10.75 -26.12 35.76
C GLN A 284 -11.02 -27.30 36.70
N GLU A 285 -12.21 -27.88 36.68
CA GLU A 285 -12.58 -29.09 37.42
C GLU A 285 -11.74 -30.28 36.96
N LEU A 286 -11.58 -30.48 35.65
CA LEU A 286 -10.71 -31.49 35.06
C LEU A 286 -9.22 -31.19 35.30
N GLU A 287 -8.78 -29.92 35.33
CA GLU A 287 -7.42 -29.53 35.69
C GLU A 287 -7.16 -29.81 37.18
N THR A 288 -8.15 -29.61 38.06
CA THR A 288 -8.05 -30.01 39.46
C THR A 288 -8.14 -31.53 39.64
N GLU A 289 -8.95 -32.25 38.85
CA GLU A 289 -9.03 -33.71 38.89
C GLU A 289 -7.77 -34.34 38.32
N ILE A 290 -7.20 -33.78 37.25
CA ILE A 290 -5.89 -34.14 36.69
C ILE A 290 -4.80 -33.79 37.71
N ALA A 291 -4.81 -32.62 38.34
CA ALA A 291 -3.84 -32.27 39.37
C ALA A 291 -3.97 -33.19 40.60
N ASP A 292 -5.18 -33.61 40.98
CA ASP A 292 -5.40 -34.61 42.04
C ASP A 292 -4.98 -36.01 41.61
N TYR A 293 -5.17 -36.40 40.34
CA TYR A 293 -4.63 -37.65 39.80
C TYR A 293 -3.12 -37.61 39.61
N GLU A 294 -2.51 -36.47 39.26
CA GLU A 294 -1.07 -36.22 39.19
C GLU A 294 -0.48 -36.16 40.59
N ASN A 295 -1.18 -35.60 41.59
CA ASN A 295 -0.80 -35.70 43.00
C ASN A 295 -0.92 -37.15 43.50
N GLN A 296 -1.94 -37.90 43.09
CA GLN A 296 -2.04 -39.34 43.39
C GLN A 296 -1.01 -40.17 42.62
N LEU A 297 -0.65 -39.79 41.39
CA LEU A 297 0.37 -40.44 40.57
C LEU A 297 1.74 -40.15 41.14
N THR A 298 2.08 -38.90 41.41
CA THR A 298 3.33 -38.52 42.09
C THR A 298 3.38 -39.04 43.53
N GLN A 299 2.26 -39.18 44.24
CA GLN A 299 2.23 -39.86 45.54
C GLN A 299 2.42 -41.37 45.38
N LYS A 300 1.87 -42.01 44.34
CA LYS A 300 2.11 -43.43 44.02
C LYS A 300 3.51 -43.67 43.48
N GLU A 301 4.06 -42.77 42.69
CA GLU A 301 5.43 -42.76 42.19
C GLU A 301 6.40 -42.44 43.33
N GLN A 302 6.05 -41.57 44.28
CA GLN A 302 6.81 -41.40 45.52
C GLN A 302 6.65 -42.60 46.44
N GLN A 303 5.51 -43.28 46.51
CA GLN A 303 5.37 -44.55 47.23
C GLN A 303 6.08 -45.70 46.50
N GLN A 304 6.23 -45.63 45.18
CA GLN A 304 6.95 -46.58 44.36
C GLN A 304 8.44 -46.25 44.26
N GLN A 305 8.86 -44.99 44.46
CA GLN A 305 10.25 -44.55 44.60
C GLN A 305 10.71 -44.65 46.04
N GLN A 306 9.84 -44.48 47.04
CA GLN A 306 10.07 -44.91 48.42
C GLN A 306 10.05 -46.42 48.50
N GLY A 307 9.16 -47.09 47.76
CA GLY A 307 9.13 -48.55 47.61
C GLY A 307 10.34 -49.08 46.85
N SER A 308 10.82 -48.37 45.82
CA SER A 308 12.01 -48.71 45.04
C SER A 308 13.29 -48.28 45.73
N SER A 309 13.30 -47.21 46.54
CA SER A 309 14.45 -46.84 47.36
C SER A 309 14.49 -47.61 48.68
N THR A 310 13.37 -48.10 49.21
CA THR A 310 13.37 -49.14 50.25
C THR A 310 13.65 -50.51 49.64
N LEU A 311 13.28 -50.82 48.39
CA LEU A 311 13.75 -52.02 47.70
C LEU A 311 15.21 -51.92 47.27
N GLU A 312 15.73 -50.75 46.91
CA GLU A 312 17.15 -50.51 46.66
C GLU A 312 17.92 -50.46 47.97
N GLN A 313 17.40 -49.86 49.04
CA GLN A 313 18.00 -49.95 50.37
C GLN A 313 17.95 -51.39 50.88
N LEU A 314 16.85 -52.13 50.70
CA LEU A 314 16.78 -53.56 51.05
C LEU A 314 17.59 -54.42 50.08
N GLN A 315 17.81 -54.02 48.82
CA GLN A 315 18.71 -54.73 47.89
C GLN A 315 20.17 -54.40 48.21
N THR A 316 20.49 -53.17 48.59
CA THR A 316 21.82 -52.75 49.05
C THR A 316 22.10 -53.36 50.41
N GLU A 317 21.15 -53.40 51.33
CA GLU A 317 21.22 -54.11 52.61
C GLU A 317 21.23 -55.62 52.39
N LEU A 318 20.52 -56.19 51.40
CA LEU A 318 20.68 -57.60 51.02
C LEU A 318 21.98 -57.87 50.28
N ILE A 319 22.57 -56.89 49.60
CA ILE A 319 23.89 -56.97 48.94
C ILE A 319 24.99 -56.81 50.00
N GLU A 320 24.82 -55.96 51.01
CA GLU A 320 25.71 -55.79 52.16
C GLU A 320 25.56 -56.95 53.14
N MET A 321 24.37 -57.50 53.33
CA MET A 321 24.12 -58.75 54.05
C MET A 321 24.62 -59.96 53.26
N ARG A 322 24.55 -59.95 51.92
CA ARG A 322 25.17 -60.99 51.08
C ARG A 322 26.68 -60.79 50.96
N GLN A 323 27.21 -59.59 51.03
CA GLN A 323 28.65 -59.30 51.03
C GLN A 323 29.25 -59.60 52.40
N SER A 324 28.57 -59.27 53.50
CA SER A 324 28.96 -59.67 54.86
C SER A 324 28.72 -61.16 55.09
N GLN A 325 27.68 -61.77 54.49
CA GLN A 325 27.56 -63.23 54.42
C GLN A 325 28.69 -63.82 53.59
N ASN A 326 29.03 -63.27 52.41
CA ASN A 326 30.15 -63.76 51.59
C ASN A 326 31.51 -63.51 52.26
N GLN A 327 31.68 -62.45 53.05
CA GLN A 327 32.88 -62.17 53.85
C GLN A 327 32.94 -63.07 55.08
N ALA A 328 31.81 -63.34 55.73
CA ALA A 328 31.69 -64.33 56.80
C ALA A 328 31.86 -65.76 56.25
N GLN A 329 31.48 -66.02 55.00
CA GLN A 329 31.57 -67.32 54.34
C GLN A 329 32.95 -67.54 53.69
N ALA A 330 33.60 -66.48 53.20
CA ALA A 330 35.03 -66.46 52.90
C ALA A 330 35.85 -66.59 54.18
N GLY A 331 35.45 -65.90 55.27
CA GLY A 331 36.03 -66.06 56.60
C GLY A 331 35.82 -67.46 57.15
N ILE A 332 34.64 -68.07 56.99
CA ILE A 332 34.39 -69.48 57.30
C ILE A 332 35.25 -70.37 56.42
N GLN A 333 35.44 -70.09 55.13
CA GLN A 333 36.34 -70.84 54.27
C GLN A 333 37.81 -70.67 54.67
N GLU A 334 38.24 -69.50 55.13
CA GLU A 334 39.57 -69.26 55.70
C GLU A 334 39.73 -69.99 57.04
N TYR A 335 38.70 -70.01 57.89
CA TYR A 335 38.67 -70.79 59.12
C TYR A 335 38.57 -72.30 58.85
N GLU A 336 37.91 -72.75 57.78
CA GLU A 336 37.85 -74.15 57.33
C GLU A 336 39.19 -74.57 56.72
N GLN A 337 39.86 -73.71 55.96
CA GLN A 337 41.22 -73.93 55.48
C GLN A 337 42.23 -73.92 56.63
N ALA A 338 42.06 -73.03 57.61
CA ALA A 338 42.87 -72.99 58.82
C ALA A 338 42.60 -74.20 59.73
N LEU A 339 41.34 -74.65 59.87
CA LEU A 339 40.94 -75.87 60.56
C LEU A 339 41.44 -77.11 59.83
N HIS A 340 41.37 -77.16 58.50
CA HIS A 340 41.91 -78.27 57.71
C HIS A 340 43.44 -78.27 57.74
N LYS A 341 44.09 -77.11 57.82
CA LYS A 341 45.54 -76.98 58.04
C LYS A 341 45.93 -77.43 59.45
N LEU A 342 45.18 -77.02 60.46
CA LEU A 342 45.32 -77.45 61.86
C LEU A 342 45.02 -78.94 62.02
N GLN A 343 44.01 -79.48 61.35
CA GLN A 343 43.65 -80.90 61.35
C GLN A 343 44.72 -81.71 60.60
N LYS A 344 45.28 -81.19 59.51
CA LYS A 344 46.44 -81.79 58.84
C LYS A 344 47.70 -81.73 59.71
N GLN A 345 47.91 -80.64 60.47
CA GLN A 345 48.96 -80.53 61.48
C GLN A 345 48.71 -81.46 62.67
N LEU A 346 47.46 -81.67 63.09
CA LEU A 346 47.08 -82.51 64.21
C LEU A 346 47.17 -83.99 63.84
N VAL A 347 46.75 -84.38 62.64
CA VAL A 347 47.00 -85.72 62.06
C VAL A 347 48.51 -85.95 61.85
N ALA A 348 49.26 -84.94 61.40
CA ALA A 348 50.72 -85.05 61.30
C ALA A 348 51.38 -85.18 62.69
N TRP A 349 50.90 -84.44 63.68
CA TRP A 349 51.37 -84.50 65.07
C TRP A 349 50.94 -85.79 65.77
N GLU A 350 49.77 -86.34 65.48
CA GLU A 350 49.32 -87.65 65.95
C GLU A 350 50.13 -88.77 65.30
N ALA A 351 50.42 -88.66 64.00
CA ALA A 351 51.33 -89.57 63.32
C ALA A 351 52.75 -89.49 63.89
N GLU A 352 53.25 -88.28 64.19
CA GLU A 352 54.55 -88.07 64.82
C GLU A 352 54.56 -88.55 66.27
N LYS A 353 53.50 -88.29 67.05
CA LYS A 353 53.28 -88.82 68.40
C LYS A 353 53.23 -90.34 68.39
N HIS A 354 52.55 -90.96 67.43
CA HIS A 354 52.55 -92.41 67.24
C HIS A 354 53.89 -92.96 66.76
N LYS A 355 54.68 -92.17 66.02
CA LYS A 355 56.07 -92.51 65.66
C LYS A 355 56.97 -92.45 66.91
N ARG A 356 56.83 -91.41 67.74
CA ARG A 356 57.51 -91.24 69.04
C ARG A 356 57.09 -92.31 70.05
N LEU A 357 55.81 -92.72 70.09
CA LEU A 357 55.31 -93.83 70.90
C LEU A 357 55.85 -95.19 70.42
N ARG A 358 56.01 -95.38 69.10
CA ARG A 358 56.66 -96.57 68.56
C ARG A 358 58.16 -96.60 68.85
N SER A 359 58.87 -95.47 68.78
CA SER A 359 60.28 -95.42 69.21
C SER A 359 60.43 -95.57 70.71
N LEU A 360 59.52 -95.00 71.53
CA LEU A 360 59.52 -95.19 72.97
C LEU A 360 59.26 -96.65 73.34
N LYS A 361 58.31 -97.35 72.72
CA LYS A 361 58.11 -98.78 72.94
C LYS A 361 59.33 -99.61 72.56
N LYS A 362 60.00 -99.31 71.45
CA LYS A 362 61.27 -99.96 71.10
C LYS A 362 62.36 -99.69 72.12
N LEU A 363 62.51 -98.44 72.57
CA LEU A 363 63.46 -98.07 73.62
C LEU A 363 63.11 -98.71 74.98
N GLU A 364 61.83 -98.96 75.27
CA GLU A 364 61.36 -99.63 76.48
C GLU A 364 61.62 -101.14 76.42
N GLU A 365 61.43 -101.77 75.25
CA GLU A 365 61.85 -103.15 74.96
C GLU A 365 63.37 -103.31 75.03
N GLU A 366 64.14 -102.37 74.44
CA GLU A 366 65.61 -102.31 74.53
C GLU A 366 66.10 -102.02 75.97
N LEU A 367 65.36 -101.23 76.76
CA LEU A 367 65.66 -100.98 78.17
C LEU A 367 65.40 -102.22 79.04
N GLN A 368 64.33 -102.97 78.78
CA GLN A 368 64.08 -104.24 79.47
C GLN A 368 65.12 -105.31 79.08
N GLU A 369 65.50 -105.40 77.80
CA GLU A 369 66.55 -106.31 77.35
C GLU A 369 67.91 -105.96 77.96
N THR A 370 68.24 -104.67 78.08
CA THR A 370 69.47 -104.23 78.75
C THR A 370 69.42 -104.44 80.26
N GLN A 371 68.30 -104.19 80.95
CA GLN A 371 68.16 -104.50 82.38
C GLN A 371 68.35 -106.00 82.67
N ILE A 372 67.79 -106.89 81.85
CA ILE A 372 68.02 -108.34 81.97
C ILE A 372 69.50 -108.69 81.79
N LYS A 373 70.19 -108.04 80.83
CA LYS A 373 71.65 -108.22 80.63
C LYS A 373 72.47 -107.65 81.79
N THR A 374 72.09 -106.52 82.39
CA THR A 374 72.79 -105.94 83.54
C THR A 374 72.72 -106.86 84.76
N LEU A 375 71.55 -107.42 85.04
CA LEU A 375 71.33 -108.37 86.15
C LEU A 375 72.11 -109.70 85.94
N ALA A 376 72.29 -110.12 84.68
CA ALA A 376 73.15 -111.25 84.31
C ALA A 376 74.66 -110.93 84.39
N PHE A 377 75.06 -109.65 84.23
CA PHE A 377 76.44 -109.22 84.44
C PHE A 377 76.77 -108.99 85.92
N GLU A 378 75.85 -108.48 86.73
CA GLU A 378 76.06 -108.32 88.19
C GLU A 378 76.32 -109.66 88.87
N THR A 379 75.54 -110.69 88.54
CA THR A 379 75.76 -112.06 89.02
C THR A 379 77.10 -112.65 88.55
N GLN A 380 77.56 -112.35 87.33
CA GLN A 380 78.93 -112.69 86.89
C GLN A 380 80.02 -111.92 87.65
N VAL A 381 79.80 -110.65 87.98
CA VAL A 381 80.76 -109.83 88.71
C VAL A 381 80.91 -110.29 90.16
N GLU A 382 79.82 -110.69 90.82
CA GLU A 382 79.87 -111.31 92.16
C GLU A 382 80.66 -112.63 92.15
N GLU A 383 80.41 -113.49 91.16
CA GLU A 383 81.12 -114.77 90.99
C GLU A 383 82.64 -114.55 90.75
N LYS A 384 83.01 -113.51 89.98
CA LYS A 384 84.42 -113.13 89.76
C LYS A 384 85.06 -112.45 90.97
N ASN A 385 84.32 -111.66 91.75
CA ASN A 385 84.83 -111.05 92.98
C ASN A 385 85.11 -112.11 94.06
N HIS A 386 84.26 -113.14 94.18
CA HIS A 386 84.54 -114.29 95.05
C HIS A 386 85.83 -115.02 94.63
N LEU A 387 86.08 -115.15 93.33
CA LEU A 387 87.31 -115.73 92.79
C LEU A 387 88.55 -114.86 93.11
N ILE A 388 88.44 -113.53 92.95
CA ILE A 388 89.52 -112.58 93.27
C ILE A 388 89.89 -112.64 94.75
N GLN A 389 88.92 -112.64 95.67
CA GLN A 389 89.18 -112.81 97.12
C GLN A 389 89.89 -114.15 97.45
N SER A 390 89.57 -115.23 96.73
CA SER A 390 90.23 -116.53 96.91
C SER A 390 91.68 -116.56 96.41
N LEU A 391 92.01 -115.71 95.43
CA LEU A 391 93.34 -115.61 94.83
C LEU A 391 94.24 -114.63 95.58
N SER A 392 93.70 -113.51 96.07
CA SER A 392 94.47 -112.57 96.90
C SER A 392 94.92 -113.21 98.22
N LYS A 393 94.06 -114.02 98.85
CA LYS A 393 94.45 -114.79 100.04
C LYS A 393 95.60 -115.78 99.77
N LYS A 394 95.61 -116.43 98.60
CA LYS A 394 96.70 -117.34 98.19
C LYS A 394 98.00 -116.61 97.88
N LEU A 395 97.92 -115.39 97.34
CA LEU A 395 99.10 -114.57 97.09
C LEU A 395 99.79 -114.20 98.41
N GLU A 396 99.00 -113.82 99.42
CA GLU A 396 99.45 -113.47 100.77
C GLU A 396 100.04 -114.69 101.52
N GLU A 397 99.51 -115.90 101.27
CA GLU A 397 100.10 -117.17 101.72
C GLU A 397 101.46 -117.45 101.04
N THR A 398 101.59 -117.26 99.72
CA THR A 398 102.88 -117.42 99.01
C THR A 398 103.92 -116.33 99.32
N GLU A 399 103.49 -115.13 99.69
CA GLU A 399 104.41 -114.08 100.17
C GLU A 399 104.96 -114.40 101.57
N GLN A 400 104.25 -115.16 102.41
CA GLN A 400 104.84 -115.71 103.64
C GLN A 400 105.84 -116.85 103.38
N GLU A 401 105.75 -117.54 102.24
CA GLU A 401 106.75 -118.54 101.82
C GLU A 401 108.07 -117.92 101.29
N THR A 402 108.09 -116.63 100.91
CA THR A 402 109.35 -115.92 100.57
C THR A 402 110.36 -116.05 101.69
N TRP A 403 109.89 -115.77 102.90
CA TRP A 403 110.72 -115.38 104.02
C TRP A 403 111.55 -116.54 104.59
N PHE A 404 111.08 -117.78 104.43
CA PHE A 404 111.79 -118.98 104.90
C PHE A 404 112.81 -119.53 103.90
N LEU A 405 112.59 -119.35 102.60
CA LEU A 405 113.53 -119.83 101.56
C LEU A 405 114.72 -118.88 101.37
N GLU A 406 114.53 -117.57 101.58
CA GLU A 406 115.61 -116.59 101.54
C GLU A 406 116.62 -116.76 102.69
N GLU A 407 116.21 -117.32 103.84
CA GLU A 407 117.09 -117.56 104.99
C GLU A 407 117.89 -118.88 104.87
N GLN A 408 117.37 -119.93 104.21
CA GLN A 408 118.07 -121.22 104.10
C GLN A 408 119.21 -121.30 103.09
N LEU A 409 119.25 -120.45 102.03
CA LEU A 409 120.38 -120.45 101.08
C LEU A 409 121.40 -119.33 101.32
N ALA A 410 121.10 -118.37 102.19
CA ALA A 410 122.11 -117.45 102.73
C ALA A 410 123.24 -118.21 103.45
N GLU A 411 122.94 -119.34 104.09
CA GLU A 411 123.95 -120.21 104.71
C GLU A 411 124.87 -120.92 103.69
N SER A 412 124.55 -120.85 102.38
CA SER A 412 125.43 -121.28 101.27
C SER A 412 126.30 -120.15 100.70
N GLU A 413 126.38 -118.96 101.34
CA GLU A 413 127.45 -117.98 101.07
C GLU A 413 128.86 -118.60 101.13
N SER A 414 129.04 -119.70 101.87
CA SER A 414 130.35 -120.15 102.36
C SER A 414 131.32 -120.72 101.32
N VAL A 415 131.07 -120.62 100.00
CA VAL A 415 131.91 -121.27 98.98
C VAL A 415 132.49 -120.33 97.91
N LYS A 416 131.71 -119.46 97.25
CA LYS A 416 132.23 -118.47 96.27
C LYS A 416 131.29 -117.27 96.11
N ALA A 417 131.66 -116.02 96.34
CA ALA A 417 132.82 -115.43 97.04
C ALA A 417 134.25 -115.53 96.46
N GLN A 418 134.55 -116.33 95.41
CA GLN A 418 135.95 -116.54 94.98
C GLN A 418 136.18 -116.83 93.48
N ALA A 419 135.22 -116.47 92.62
CA ALA A 419 135.40 -116.50 91.17
C ALA A 419 135.56 -115.08 90.60
N ILE A 420 134.46 -114.43 90.23
CA ILE A 420 134.41 -113.22 89.41
C ILE A 420 133.19 -112.43 89.91
N ALA A 421 133.24 -111.23 90.50
CA ALA A 421 134.25 -110.17 90.55
C ALA A 421 134.50 -109.39 89.24
N ARG A 422 133.91 -108.18 89.23
CA ARG A 422 134.49 -106.91 88.75
C ARG A 422 134.41 -106.48 87.29
N GLU A 423 134.32 -107.37 86.31
CA GLU A 423 134.76 -106.93 84.97
C GLU A 423 133.84 -105.92 84.28
N GLU A 424 132.52 -106.10 84.33
CA GLU A 424 131.62 -105.40 83.40
C GLU A 424 130.27 -105.01 83.99
N TYR A 425 129.62 -103.94 83.54
CA TYR A 425 130.14 -102.72 82.89
C TYR A 425 129.00 -101.70 83.12
N PHE A 426 129.10 -100.69 84.01
CA PHE A 426 129.96 -99.53 83.77
C PHE A 426 129.60 -99.00 82.37
N TRP A 427 128.48 -98.31 82.18
CA TRP A 427 128.19 -97.01 82.77
C TRP A 427 126.74 -96.61 82.40
N GLN A 428 126.04 -95.62 82.99
CA GLN A 428 126.46 -94.27 83.38
C GLN A 428 127.09 -93.41 82.24
N GLU A 429 127.14 -93.91 80.99
CA GLU A 429 127.84 -93.29 79.85
C GLU A 429 127.07 -93.69 78.56
N TYR A 430 125.92 -93.09 78.28
CA TYR A 430 125.97 -91.84 77.54
C TYR A 430 124.88 -90.85 77.94
N GLN A 431 124.92 -90.48 79.23
CA GLN A 431 124.53 -89.16 79.72
C GLN A 431 125.09 -88.07 78.79
N LYS A 432 124.31 -87.67 77.77
CA LYS A 432 124.68 -86.63 76.80
C LYS A 432 123.58 -86.32 75.80
N ASP A 433 122.92 -87.33 75.25
CA ASP A 433 122.21 -87.17 73.97
C ASP A 433 120.74 -86.72 74.10
N TYR A 434 120.63 -85.55 74.73
CA TYR A 434 120.01 -84.37 74.12
C TYR A 434 118.49 -84.39 73.89
N GLU A 435 117.68 -83.63 74.64
CA GLU A 435 117.80 -82.17 74.91
C GLU A 435 118.15 -81.31 73.65
N LYS A 436 118.10 -81.85 72.42
CA LYS A 436 118.38 -81.10 71.17
C LYS A 436 117.22 -81.01 70.22
N LEU A 437 116.42 -82.07 70.09
CA LEU A 437 115.33 -82.15 69.11
C LEU A 437 114.20 -81.13 69.39
N GLU A 438 114.20 -80.56 70.60
CA GLU A 438 113.41 -79.40 71.04
C GLU A 438 113.53 -78.15 70.13
N ASN A 439 114.54 -78.04 69.25
CA ASN A 439 114.65 -76.92 68.32
C ASN A 439 113.85 -77.05 67.02
N ASP A 440 113.43 -78.26 66.60
CA ASP A 440 112.83 -78.48 65.27
C ASP A 440 111.42 -77.88 65.16
N TYR A 441 110.83 -77.46 66.28
CA TYR A 441 109.57 -76.72 66.40
C TYR A 441 109.60 -75.29 65.79
N LYS A 442 110.75 -74.80 65.29
CA LYS A 442 110.93 -73.39 64.89
C LYS A 442 110.73 -73.04 63.41
N ASP A 443 111.08 -73.91 62.46
CA ASP A 443 111.42 -73.41 61.12
C ASP A 443 110.24 -73.25 60.14
N LEU A 444 109.27 -74.16 60.13
CA LEU A 444 108.19 -74.15 59.11
C LEU A 444 106.97 -73.28 59.47
N GLN A 445 107.22 -72.25 60.28
CA GLN A 445 106.39 -71.08 60.53
C GLN A 445 106.09 -70.24 59.25
N THR A 446 106.64 -70.62 58.10
CA THR A 446 106.83 -69.75 56.92
C THR A 446 105.81 -69.90 55.79
N GLU A 447 105.10 -71.03 55.66
CA GLU A 447 104.39 -71.34 54.39
C GLU A 447 102.94 -70.82 54.32
N CYS A 448 102.37 -70.32 55.42
CA CYS A 448 100.96 -69.86 55.46
C CYS A 448 100.71 -68.43 54.93
N GLU A 449 101.73 -67.68 54.51
CA GLU A 449 101.61 -66.24 54.23
C GLU A 449 101.07 -65.88 52.82
N GLU A 450 101.06 -66.81 51.85
CA GLU A 450 100.76 -66.49 50.44
C GLU A 450 99.27 -66.23 50.10
N LEU A 451 98.35 -66.47 51.03
CA LEU A 451 96.90 -66.50 50.78
C LEU A 451 96.22 -65.16 50.37
N LYS A 452 96.93 -64.02 50.34
CA LYS A 452 96.29 -62.71 50.62
C LYS A 452 96.01 -61.76 49.44
N HIS A 453 96.53 -62.01 48.23
CA HIS A 453 96.71 -60.92 47.24
C HIS A 453 95.56 -60.68 46.22
N GLN A 454 94.64 -61.62 45.95
CA GLN A 454 93.90 -61.61 44.66
C GLN A 454 92.42 -61.13 44.67
N TYR A 455 91.96 -60.41 45.70
CA TYR A 455 90.51 -60.16 45.90
C TYR A 455 89.95 -58.77 45.44
N GLU A 456 90.80 -57.81 45.04
CA GLU A 456 90.39 -56.38 45.04
C GLU A 456 89.78 -55.79 43.73
N GLU A 457 89.61 -56.55 42.65
CA GLU A 457 89.66 -55.94 41.29
C GLU A 457 88.35 -55.38 40.66
N ALA A 458 87.16 -55.97 40.90
CA ALA A 458 86.08 -55.92 39.88
C ALA A 458 84.98 -54.82 39.95
N CYS A 459 84.94 -53.93 40.95
CA CYS A 459 83.69 -53.23 41.35
C CYS A 459 83.28 -51.89 40.64
N LYS A 460 83.82 -51.49 39.47
CA LYS A 460 83.90 -50.02 39.15
C LYS A 460 83.17 -49.38 37.94
N THR A 461 82.43 -50.07 37.06
CA THR A 461 82.22 -49.56 35.67
C THR A 461 80.78 -49.32 35.12
N ILE A 462 79.71 -49.25 35.91
CA ILE A 462 78.30 -49.37 35.40
C ILE A 462 77.45 -48.05 35.31
N GLY A 463 77.96 -46.85 35.63
CA GLY A 463 77.08 -45.76 36.12
C GLY A 463 76.54 -44.58 35.27
N GLU A 464 76.92 -44.31 34.01
CA GLU A 464 77.03 -42.88 33.55
C GLU A 464 76.17 -42.30 32.38
N LEU A 465 75.05 -42.87 31.88
CA LEU A 465 74.58 -42.55 30.50
C LEU A 465 73.14 -42.02 30.16
N GLU A 466 72.20 -41.66 31.07
CA GLU A 466 70.75 -41.60 30.72
C GLU A 466 69.94 -40.25 30.67
N GLU A 467 70.45 -39.01 30.89
CA GLU A 467 69.59 -37.92 31.45
C GLU A 467 69.42 -36.50 30.76
N GLN A 468 69.27 -36.27 29.42
CA GLN A 468 69.04 -34.87 28.89
C GLN A 468 68.26 -34.66 27.52
N LEU A 469 66.94 -34.31 27.47
CA LEU A 469 66.27 -33.44 26.41
C LEU A 469 64.69 -33.21 26.49
N HIS A 470 64.16 -31.99 26.12
CA HIS A 470 62.93 -31.64 25.28
C HIS A 470 61.64 -30.84 25.81
N ASP A 471 61.16 -29.70 25.17
CA ASP A 471 59.88 -28.89 25.49
C ASP A 471 59.34 -27.74 24.48
N CYS A 472 58.04 -27.24 24.54
CA CYS A 472 57.29 -25.93 24.10
C CYS A 472 56.49 -25.55 22.72
N ALA A 473 55.27 -24.82 22.69
CA ALA A 473 54.50 -24.07 21.53
C ALA A 473 53.08 -23.22 21.75
N GLU A 474 52.37 -22.50 20.75
CA GLU A 474 51.37 -21.27 20.82
C GLU A 474 49.93 -21.05 19.97
N LYS A 475 49.23 -19.83 19.74
CA LYS A 475 47.74 -19.57 19.22
C LYS A 475 47.09 -18.13 18.73
N ILE A 476 45.86 -17.96 18.01
CA ILE A 476 45.22 -16.70 17.27
C ILE A 476 43.59 -16.32 17.28
N VAL A 477 42.89 -15.44 16.40
CA VAL A 477 41.66 -14.43 16.52
C VAL A 477 40.58 -14.12 15.29
N GLU A 478 39.31 -13.49 15.39
CA GLU A 478 38.47 -12.43 14.50
C GLU A 478 36.84 -12.11 14.56
N THR A 479 36.06 -11.42 13.59
CA THR A 479 34.69 -10.61 13.63
C THR A 479 33.53 -10.56 12.43
N SER A 480 32.36 -9.76 12.45
CA SER A 480 31.48 -9.00 11.34
C SER A 480 29.98 -9.31 10.71
N SER A 481 29.10 -8.33 10.17
CA SER A 481 27.77 -8.45 9.30
C SER A 481 27.06 -7.17 8.53
N THR A 482 25.89 -7.21 7.74
CA THR A 482 25.49 -6.54 6.35
C THR A 482 24.12 -5.71 5.95
N ILE A 483 23.86 -5.23 4.65
CA ILE A 483 22.67 -4.46 3.97
C ILE A 483 22.43 -4.71 2.38
N ASP A 484 21.26 -4.38 1.70
CA ASP A 484 20.91 -4.44 0.20
C ASP A 484 20.16 -3.19 -0.46
N LEU A 485 20.16 -2.98 -1.81
CA LEU A 485 19.59 -1.82 -2.58
C LEU A 485 18.92 -2.10 -3.98
N SER A 486 18.51 -3.33 -4.34
CA SER A 486 18.20 -3.68 -5.75
C SER A 486 17.02 -2.97 -6.50
N HIS A 487 16.21 -2.14 -5.85
CA HIS A 487 14.97 -1.54 -6.40
C HIS A 487 15.08 -0.08 -6.91
N ILE A 488 16.27 0.51 -6.99
CA ILE A 488 16.44 1.96 -7.20
C ILE A 488 17.05 2.29 -8.57
N HIS A 489 16.37 3.13 -9.35
CA HIS A 489 16.91 3.77 -10.56
C HIS A 489 17.75 5.00 -10.20
N LEU A 490 19.08 4.89 -10.31
CA LEU A 490 20.03 5.91 -9.82
C LEU A 490 20.56 6.82 -10.94
N GLY A 491 20.20 8.10 -10.93
CA GLY A 491 20.76 9.12 -11.81
C GLY A 491 21.99 9.79 -11.18
N LEU A 492 23.18 9.64 -11.76
CA LEU A 492 24.41 10.29 -11.27
C LEU A 492 24.84 11.44 -12.18
N VAL A 493 24.89 12.64 -11.61
CA VAL A 493 25.21 13.89 -12.32
C VAL A 493 26.46 14.53 -11.71
N GLY A 494 27.51 14.66 -12.52
CA GLY A 494 28.82 15.14 -12.06
C GLY A 494 29.72 14.02 -11.51
N GLY A 495 30.74 14.39 -10.75
CA GLY A 495 31.83 13.48 -10.36
C GLY A 495 32.91 13.38 -11.43
N GLN A 496 34.10 12.92 -11.04
CA GLN A 496 35.06 12.38 -12.01
C GLN A 496 34.58 10.99 -12.48
N PRO A 497 34.83 10.59 -13.75
CA PRO A 497 34.36 9.29 -14.27
C PRO A 497 34.76 8.09 -13.41
N LYS A 498 36.00 8.07 -12.92
CA LYS A 498 36.51 7.02 -12.04
C LYS A 498 35.70 6.88 -10.74
N ILE A 499 35.25 8.00 -10.15
CA ILE A 499 34.46 7.99 -8.91
C ILE A 499 33.05 7.46 -9.20
N ARG A 500 32.39 7.90 -10.29
CA ARG A 500 31.07 7.35 -10.69
C ARG A 500 31.14 5.84 -10.89
N GLN A 501 32.12 5.36 -11.66
CA GLN A 501 32.31 3.94 -11.94
C GLN A 501 32.60 3.13 -10.66
N CYS A 502 33.44 3.63 -9.75
CA CYS A 502 33.67 2.95 -8.47
C CYS A 502 32.39 2.91 -7.61
N VAL A 503 31.65 4.01 -7.49
CA VAL A 503 30.39 4.05 -6.72
C VAL A 503 29.36 3.08 -7.29
N LEU A 504 29.17 3.08 -8.61
CA LEU A 504 28.23 2.19 -9.29
C LEU A 504 28.66 0.72 -9.22
N SER A 505 29.96 0.43 -9.35
CA SER A 505 30.50 -0.93 -9.16
C SER A 505 30.32 -1.43 -7.73
N GLU A 506 30.52 -0.58 -6.73
CA GLU A 506 30.37 -0.95 -5.32
C GLU A 506 28.89 -1.14 -4.94
N LEU A 507 27.99 -0.27 -5.40
CA LEU A 507 26.55 -0.39 -5.19
C LEU A 507 25.94 -1.59 -5.94
N SER A 508 26.41 -1.90 -7.14
CA SER A 508 25.92 -3.07 -7.90
C SER A 508 26.46 -4.39 -7.33
N LYS A 509 27.75 -4.46 -6.99
CA LYS A 509 28.40 -5.69 -6.49
C LYS A 509 28.01 -6.05 -5.06
N ASN A 510 28.00 -5.06 -4.15
CA ASN A 510 27.83 -5.33 -2.71
C ASN A 510 26.39 -5.08 -2.23
N TYR A 511 25.59 -4.33 -3.00
CA TYR A 511 24.24 -3.90 -2.61
C TYR A 511 23.21 -4.04 -3.75
N GLY A 512 23.49 -4.84 -4.78
CA GLY A 512 22.48 -5.27 -5.76
C GLY A 512 21.90 -4.22 -6.72
N LEU A 513 22.42 -2.98 -6.78
CA LEU A 513 21.93 -1.92 -7.67
C LEU A 513 21.97 -2.34 -9.16
N ARG A 514 20.82 -2.31 -9.86
CA ARG A 514 20.70 -2.81 -11.25
C ARG A 514 20.64 -1.75 -12.34
N GLU A 515 20.01 -0.60 -12.09
CA GLU A 515 19.70 0.39 -13.13
C GLU A 515 20.15 1.80 -12.75
N TYR A 516 20.86 2.45 -13.66
CA TYR A 516 21.43 3.78 -13.43
C TYR A 516 21.55 4.60 -14.72
N SER A 517 21.78 5.91 -14.60
CA SER A 517 21.97 6.82 -15.73
C SER A 517 22.97 7.92 -15.41
N GLU A 518 23.98 8.08 -16.27
CA GLU A 518 25.09 9.03 -16.07
C GLU A 518 25.02 10.25 -16.99
N ILE A 519 25.39 11.42 -16.43
CA ILE A 519 25.56 12.69 -17.16
C ILE A 519 26.97 13.23 -16.92
N GLU A 520 27.79 13.21 -17.97
CA GLU A 520 29.23 13.46 -17.89
C GLU A 520 29.70 14.81 -18.48
N HIS A 521 29.01 15.34 -19.50
CA HIS A 521 29.55 16.44 -20.32
C HIS A 521 28.95 17.80 -19.96
N PRO A 522 29.76 18.83 -19.64
CA PRO A 522 29.32 20.11 -19.05
C PRO A 522 28.42 20.98 -19.95
N ASN A 523 28.32 20.67 -21.25
CA ASN A 523 27.64 21.46 -22.27
C ASN A 523 26.32 20.82 -22.76
N MET A 524 25.71 19.90 -22.01
CA MET A 524 24.39 19.35 -22.36
C MET A 524 23.27 20.40 -22.20
N THR A 525 22.40 20.48 -23.21
CA THR A 525 21.19 21.33 -23.22
C THR A 525 20.12 20.80 -22.26
N GLU A 526 19.28 21.68 -21.72
CA GLU A 526 18.21 21.34 -20.75
C GLU A 526 17.33 20.16 -21.22
N LYS A 527 17.01 20.09 -22.53
CA LYS A 527 16.26 18.98 -23.12
C LYS A 527 16.97 17.62 -22.96
N LYS A 528 18.25 17.51 -23.33
CA LYS A 528 19.01 16.25 -23.22
C LYS A 528 19.20 15.80 -21.76
N VAL A 529 19.34 16.76 -20.84
CA VAL A 529 19.40 16.47 -19.39
C VAL A 529 18.06 15.94 -18.89
N LYS A 530 16.93 16.51 -19.34
CA LYS A 530 15.59 15.99 -19.04
C LYS A 530 15.42 14.56 -19.55
N ASP A 531 15.69 14.33 -20.84
CA ASP A 531 15.45 13.04 -21.49
C ASP A 531 16.22 11.89 -20.79
N LYS A 532 17.43 12.15 -20.28
CA LYS A 532 18.23 11.18 -19.50
C LYS A 532 17.79 10.96 -18.04
N LEU A 533 17.22 11.96 -17.37
CA LEU A 533 16.89 11.89 -15.94
C LEU A 533 15.41 11.64 -15.63
N THR A 534 14.54 11.63 -16.65
CA THR A 534 13.09 11.48 -16.45
C THR A 534 12.73 10.12 -15.84
N SER A 535 13.51 9.07 -16.10
CA SER A 535 13.33 7.69 -15.60
C SER A 535 14.07 7.38 -14.29
N CYS A 536 14.74 8.34 -13.65
CA CYS A 536 15.47 8.11 -12.40
C CYS A 536 14.59 8.39 -11.18
N ASN A 537 14.66 7.52 -10.17
CA ASN A 537 13.92 7.62 -8.92
C ASN A 537 14.72 8.36 -7.84
N LEU A 538 16.05 8.22 -7.86
CA LEU A 538 16.99 8.96 -7.03
C LEU A 538 18.04 9.60 -7.94
N ILE A 539 18.20 10.92 -7.88
CA ILE A 539 19.15 11.69 -8.69
C ILE A 539 20.15 12.35 -7.76
N ILE A 540 21.43 12.04 -7.93
CA ILE A 540 22.51 12.49 -7.05
C ILE A 540 23.39 13.51 -7.77
N LEU A 541 23.50 14.69 -7.15
CA LEU A 541 24.38 15.75 -7.60
C LEU A 541 25.70 15.67 -6.82
N ILE A 542 26.76 15.21 -7.48
CA ILE A 542 28.11 15.21 -6.89
C ILE A 542 28.69 16.63 -7.01
N ASN A 543 28.67 17.37 -5.89
CA ASN A 543 29.23 18.71 -5.82
C ASN A 543 30.75 18.71 -6.15
N GLY A 544 31.22 19.80 -6.77
CA GLY A 544 32.64 19.98 -7.13
C GLY A 544 33.04 19.55 -8.55
N SER A 545 32.13 18.95 -9.33
CA SER A 545 32.42 18.55 -10.74
C SER A 545 31.23 18.63 -11.71
N VAL A 546 30.12 19.26 -11.30
CA VAL A 546 29.00 19.63 -12.20
C VAL A 546 29.20 21.06 -12.70
N SER A 547 29.06 21.31 -14.01
CA SER A 547 29.04 22.68 -14.54
C SER A 547 27.83 23.46 -14.03
N HIS A 548 27.99 24.76 -13.79
CA HIS A 548 26.90 25.59 -13.26
C HIS A 548 25.66 25.59 -14.18
N SER A 549 25.84 25.40 -15.49
CA SER A 549 24.77 25.19 -16.47
C SER A 549 23.93 23.95 -16.17
N ILE A 550 24.55 22.77 -15.99
CA ILE A 550 23.83 21.53 -15.69
C ILE A 550 23.14 21.60 -14.33
N TYR A 551 23.80 22.15 -13.31
CA TYR A 551 23.15 22.34 -12.00
C TYR A 551 21.90 23.23 -12.11
N LYS A 552 21.98 24.33 -12.89
CA LYS A 552 20.79 25.16 -13.21
C LYS A 552 19.74 24.35 -13.97
N HIS A 553 20.11 23.55 -14.98
CA HIS A 553 19.16 22.72 -15.74
C HIS A 553 18.45 21.70 -14.84
N VAL A 554 19.15 20.90 -14.03
CA VAL A 554 18.51 19.89 -13.15
C VAL A 554 17.60 20.55 -12.12
N ARG A 555 18.04 21.63 -11.47
CA ARG A 555 17.23 22.36 -10.47
C ARG A 555 16.01 23.04 -11.12
N SER A 556 16.18 23.62 -12.30
CA SER A 556 15.11 24.16 -13.13
C SER A 556 14.08 23.08 -13.48
N LEU A 557 14.52 21.96 -14.06
CA LEU A 557 13.66 20.84 -14.43
C LEU A 557 12.90 20.28 -13.22
N LYS A 558 13.55 20.13 -12.05
CA LYS A 558 12.85 19.69 -10.83
C LYS A 558 11.81 20.72 -10.36
N SER A 559 12.13 22.02 -10.38
CA SER A 559 11.18 23.09 -10.01
C SER A 559 9.98 23.20 -10.96
N ARG A 560 10.15 22.83 -12.24
CA ARG A 560 9.06 22.74 -13.23
C ARG A 560 8.31 21.39 -13.20
N GLY A 561 8.58 20.51 -12.23
CA GLY A 561 7.95 19.17 -12.12
C GLY A 561 8.35 18.19 -13.22
N ALA A 562 9.42 18.47 -13.99
CA ALA A 562 9.82 17.69 -15.16
C ALA A 562 10.71 16.47 -14.84
N LEU A 563 11.07 16.26 -13.56
CA LEU A 563 11.84 15.12 -13.05
C LEU A 563 11.08 14.47 -11.88
N GLN A 564 10.79 13.18 -12.01
CA GLN A 564 10.02 12.43 -11.00
C GLN A 564 10.86 12.19 -9.73
N GLY A 565 12.07 11.62 -9.88
CA GLY A 565 12.92 11.23 -8.76
C GLY A 565 13.37 12.36 -7.82
N GLU A 566 13.71 12.00 -6.60
CA GLU A 566 14.26 12.90 -5.58
C GLU A 566 15.67 13.36 -5.97
N VAL A 567 15.98 14.65 -5.80
CA VAL A 567 17.30 15.20 -6.16
C VAL A 567 18.10 15.45 -4.89
N LEU A 568 19.01 14.52 -4.57
CA LEU A 568 19.87 14.58 -3.40
C LEU A 568 21.20 15.25 -3.75
N GLN A 569 21.47 16.41 -3.15
CA GLN A 569 22.72 17.13 -3.34
C GLN A 569 23.73 16.77 -2.24
N LEU A 570 24.86 16.18 -2.61
CA LEU A 570 25.86 15.73 -1.65
C LEU A 570 26.61 16.92 -1.01
N PRO A 571 26.98 16.85 0.28
CA PRO A 571 27.83 17.85 0.91
C PRO A 571 29.15 18.06 0.15
N LEU A 572 29.67 19.29 0.14
CA LEU A 572 30.90 19.71 -0.58
C LEU A 572 32.18 18.92 -0.24
N ARG A 573 32.16 18.05 0.77
CA ARG A 573 33.29 17.21 1.20
C ARG A 573 33.10 15.71 0.89
N CYS A 574 31.98 15.30 0.31
CA CYS A 574 31.68 13.90 -0.03
C CYS A 574 32.24 13.50 -1.41
N ASN A 575 33.56 13.48 -1.54
CA ASN A 575 34.25 13.19 -2.81
C ASN A 575 34.85 11.77 -2.89
N ALA A 576 34.86 11.02 -1.79
CA ALA A 576 35.36 9.63 -1.75
C ALA A 576 34.23 8.62 -2.02
N THR A 577 34.52 7.57 -2.80
CA THR A 577 33.57 6.50 -3.17
C THR A 577 32.76 5.99 -1.98
N SER A 578 33.43 5.54 -0.92
CA SER A 578 32.79 4.99 0.28
C SER A 578 31.90 6.00 1.02
N SER A 579 32.21 7.29 0.95
CA SER A 579 31.36 8.35 1.52
C SER A 579 30.10 8.58 0.70
N ILE A 580 30.20 8.53 -0.63
CA ILE A 580 29.05 8.63 -1.53
C ILE A 580 28.15 7.39 -1.35
N VAL A 581 28.74 6.19 -1.37
CA VAL A 581 28.06 4.91 -1.10
C VAL A 581 27.34 4.92 0.25
N ARG A 582 28.00 5.37 1.34
CA ARG A 582 27.39 5.46 2.66
C ARG A 582 26.22 6.46 2.72
N VAL A 583 26.29 7.60 2.03
CA VAL A 583 25.15 8.55 1.97
C VAL A 583 23.98 7.98 1.18
N ILE A 584 24.25 7.23 0.11
CA ILE A 584 23.21 6.51 -0.65
C ILE A 584 22.54 5.47 0.24
N LEU A 585 23.33 4.60 0.87
CA LEU A 585 22.83 3.58 1.80
C LEU A 585 22.04 4.22 2.96
N ALA A 586 22.49 5.34 3.52
CA ALA A 586 21.78 6.02 4.60
C ALA A 586 20.46 6.68 4.17
N HIS A 587 20.31 7.04 2.89
CA HIS A 587 19.03 7.56 2.35
C HIS A 587 18.06 6.43 1.97
N CYS A 588 18.60 5.28 1.58
CA CYS A 588 17.84 4.12 1.11
C CYS A 588 17.53 3.09 2.21
N ALA A 589 18.29 3.09 3.32
CA ALA A 589 17.97 2.33 4.52
C ALA A 589 16.59 2.78 5.04
N PRO A 590 15.71 1.85 5.44
CA PRO A 590 14.36 2.18 5.86
C PRO A 590 14.40 3.11 7.07
N LYS A 591 13.92 4.34 6.88
CA LYS A 591 13.56 5.23 7.99
C LYS A 591 12.34 4.59 8.65
N HIS A 592 12.55 4.01 9.84
CA HIS A 592 11.50 3.44 10.68
C HIS A 592 10.42 4.48 11.03
#